data_AF-M5RN63-F1
#
_entry.id   AF-M5RN63-F1
#
_cell.length_a   1.000
_cell.length_b   1.000
_cell.length_c   1.000
_cell.angle_alpha   90.00
_cell.angle_beta   90.00
_cell.angle_gamma   90.00
#
_symmetry.space_group_name_H-M   'P 1'
#
loop_
_entity.id
_entity.type
_entity.pdbx_description
1 polymer ?
#
loop_
_entity_poly.entity_id
_entity_poly.type
_entity_poly.pdbx_seq_one_letter_code
_entity_poly.pdbx_strand_id
1 'polypeptide(L)'
;MFTLATLLSVAFASGQADAQVSTSPQYLHSQPYHGPVHGGDWGHDYWHSAPHVPNIAQLDEYADQLAKVARHLHEDAHKLSQDYEHSHSIEGYVDQVDRLQHHMHTILHEAAEQNRLSTGLLEHIKSDVRQAKSLFSRLYGELHHQGYDGARTNDFYAMAHMREVIVSEANPLIRQLETALYGFSHSSDIHHTYRRPLHSRWYGHHGYYPHH
;
A
#
# COMPACT_ATOMS: atom_id res chain seq x y z
N MET A 1 25.36 -26.62 -40.04
CA MET A 1 24.53 -25.85 -41.00
C MET A 1 23.16 -26.50 -41.07
N PHE A 2 22.13 -25.89 -40.47
CA PHE A 2 20.73 -26.03 -40.85
C PHE A 2 19.97 -24.85 -40.21
N THR A 3 19.55 -23.94 -41.06
CA THR A 3 18.69 -22.78 -40.81
C THR A 3 17.23 -23.21 -40.81
N LEU A 4 16.43 -22.72 -39.85
CA LEU A 4 14.99 -22.55 -40.04
C LEU A 4 14.48 -21.43 -39.14
N ALA A 5 14.28 -20.27 -39.78
CA ALA A 5 13.59 -19.12 -39.24
C ALA A 5 12.07 -19.36 -39.36
N THR A 6 11.31 -19.03 -38.31
CA THR A 6 9.87 -18.82 -38.43
C THR A 6 9.52 -17.56 -37.64
N LEU A 7 9.32 -16.47 -38.38
CA LEU A 7 8.75 -15.21 -37.89
C LEU A 7 7.22 -15.37 -37.88
N LEU A 8 6.59 -15.19 -36.71
CA LEU A 8 5.15 -15.00 -36.63
C LEU A 8 4.87 -13.49 -36.52
N SER A 9 4.46 -12.88 -37.63
CA SER A 9 3.91 -11.53 -37.65
C SER A 9 2.44 -11.58 -37.30
N VAL A 10 2.04 -10.92 -36.21
CA VAL A 10 0.63 -10.57 -35.96
C VAL A 10 0.56 -9.05 -35.92
N ALA A 11 0.13 -8.48 -37.04
CA ALA A 11 -0.37 -7.11 -37.10
C ALA A 11 -1.90 -7.19 -37.02
N PHE A 12 -2.51 -6.50 -36.06
CA PHE A 12 -3.95 -6.22 -36.12
C PHE A 12 -4.24 -4.76 -35.81
N ALA A 13 -4.77 -4.14 -36.87
CA ALA A 13 -5.44 -2.87 -37.06
C ALA A 13 -5.74 -1.98 -35.85
N SER A 14 -5.22 -0.76 -35.94
CA SER A 14 -5.70 0.48 -35.34
C SER A 14 -7.14 0.81 -35.77
N GLY A 15 -8.05 0.95 -34.80
CA GLY A 15 -9.36 1.58 -34.99
C GLY A 15 -9.37 2.97 -34.37
N GLN A 16 -9.09 4.00 -35.17
CA GLN A 16 -9.45 5.39 -34.87
C GLN A 16 -10.94 5.57 -35.14
N ALA A 17 -11.69 6.03 -34.15
CA ALA A 17 -13.00 6.61 -34.35
C ALA A 17 -12.97 8.05 -33.82
N ASP A 18 -12.75 8.98 -34.73
CA ASP A 18 -13.01 10.41 -34.54
C ASP A 18 -14.53 10.63 -34.44
N ALA A 19 -14.98 11.18 -33.32
CA ALA A 19 -16.30 11.76 -33.20
C ALA A 19 -16.14 13.26 -32.88
N GLN A 20 -16.04 14.05 -33.95
CA GLN A 20 -16.32 15.48 -33.90
C GLN A 20 -17.83 15.68 -33.82
N VAL A 21 -18.33 16.35 -32.76
CA VAL A 21 -19.64 17.01 -32.82
C VAL A 21 -19.48 18.48 -32.43
N SER A 22 -20.08 19.27 -33.31
CA SER A 22 -20.00 20.71 -33.50
C SER A 22 -20.64 21.54 -32.38
N THR A 23 -20.13 22.78 -32.32
CA THR A 23 -20.43 23.96 -31.51
C THR A 23 -21.90 24.43 -31.42
N SER A 24 -22.30 24.85 -30.21
CA SER A 24 -22.90 26.13 -29.70
C SER A 24 -23.85 26.98 -30.58
N PRO A 25 -24.59 28.03 -30.08
CA PRO A 25 -24.73 28.63 -28.73
C PRO A 25 -26.19 29.05 -28.33
N GLN A 26 -26.32 29.81 -27.21
CA GLN A 26 -27.38 30.81 -26.85
C GLN A 26 -28.52 30.36 -25.90
N TYR A 27 -29.06 31.12 -24.93
CA TYR A 27 -28.99 32.54 -24.52
C TYR A 27 -29.36 32.71 -23.01
N LEU A 28 -28.75 33.71 -22.37
CA LEU A 28 -29.20 34.61 -21.28
C LEU A 28 -30.43 34.25 -20.39
N HIS A 29 -30.22 34.23 -19.07
CA HIS A 29 -31.05 35.04 -18.16
C HIS A 29 -30.22 35.57 -16.98
N SER A 30 -30.16 36.89 -16.90
CA SER A 30 -29.50 37.69 -15.88
C SER A 30 -30.40 37.91 -14.66
N GLN A 31 -29.88 37.76 -13.45
CA GLN A 31 -30.30 38.56 -12.29
C GLN A 31 -29.09 38.94 -11.43
N PRO A 32 -28.85 40.25 -11.17
CA PRO A 32 -27.85 40.69 -10.21
C PRO A 32 -28.42 40.66 -8.80
N TYR A 33 -27.84 39.85 -7.93
CA TYR A 33 -28.12 39.90 -6.50
C TYR A 33 -27.33 41.07 -5.88
N HIS A 34 -28.03 42.16 -5.56
CA HIS A 34 -27.50 43.23 -4.73
C HIS A 34 -27.64 42.84 -3.25
N GLY A 35 -26.56 42.32 -2.66
CA GLY A 35 -26.37 42.19 -1.22
C GLY A 35 -25.30 43.17 -0.72
N PRO A 36 -25.39 43.68 0.52
CA PRO A 36 -24.72 44.91 0.93
C PRO A 36 -23.20 44.76 1.05
N VAL A 37 -22.53 45.83 0.63
CA VAL A 37 -21.11 46.12 0.82
C VAL A 37 -20.79 46.12 2.32
N HIS A 38 -20.14 45.07 2.80
CA HIS A 38 -19.35 45.12 4.01
C HIS A 38 -17.90 44.83 3.66
N GLY A 39 -17.07 45.86 3.82
CA GLY A 39 -15.62 45.78 3.69
C GLY A 39 -15.06 44.68 4.58
N GLY A 40 -14.37 43.75 3.94
CA GLY A 40 -13.55 42.74 4.56
C GLY A 40 -12.41 42.51 3.58
N ASP A 41 -11.32 43.23 3.82
CA ASP A 41 -10.01 43.00 3.25
C ASP A 41 -9.53 41.60 3.66
N TRP A 42 -10.06 40.58 3.01
CA TRP A 42 -9.58 39.21 3.11
C TRP A 42 -8.73 38.96 1.89
N GLY A 43 -7.51 39.50 1.96
CA GLY A 43 -6.45 39.19 1.03
C GLY A 43 -6.43 37.70 0.76
N HIS A 44 -6.66 37.36 -0.50
CA HIS A 44 -6.51 36.03 -1.07
C HIS A 44 -5.04 35.60 -0.92
N ASP A 45 -4.66 35.10 0.25
CA ASP A 45 -3.38 34.43 0.48
C ASP A 45 -3.45 32.94 0.16
N TYR A 46 -4.10 32.59 -0.95
CA TYR A 46 -3.99 31.26 -1.58
C TYR A 46 -2.72 31.17 -2.45
N TRP A 47 -1.67 31.91 -2.09
CA TRP A 47 -0.38 31.91 -2.78
C TRP A 47 0.35 30.59 -2.50
N HIS A 48 0.12 29.63 -3.39
CA HIS A 48 1.07 28.62 -3.85
C HIS A 48 1.91 27.91 -2.77
N SER A 49 1.31 26.96 -2.06
CA SER A 49 2.10 25.83 -1.57
C SER A 49 2.80 25.21 -2.78
N ALA A 50 4.14 25.26 -2.82
CA ALA A 50 4.89 24.62 -3.88
C ALA A 50 4.45 23.14 -3.99
N PRO A 51 4.25 22.60 -5.21
CA PRO A 51 3.89 21.21 -5.35
C PRO A 51 4.94 20.34 -4.66
N HIS A 52 4.49 19.40 -3.82
CA HIS A 52 5.37 18.49 -3.11
C HIS A 52 6.24 17.72 -4.11
N VAL A 53 7.56 17.80 -3.93
CA VAL A 53 8.53 17.04 -4.72
C VAL A 53 9.14 15.97 -3.83
N PRO A 54 8.89 14.67 -4.12
CA PRO A 54 9.46 13.59 -3.34
C PRO A 54 10.98 13.54 -3.43
N ASN A 55 11.64 13.23 -2.32
CA ASN A 55 13.08 13.00 -2.28
C ASN A 55 13.40 11.55 -2.71
N ILE A 56 14.04 11.38 -3.87
CA ILE A 56 14.37 10.05 -4.44
C ILE A 56 15.23 9.23 -3.49
N ALA A 57 16.28 9.83 -2.91
CA ALA A 57 17.21 9.11 -2.03
C ALA A 57 16.49 8.57 -0.78
N GLN A 58 15.54 9.35 -0.26
CA GLN A 58 14.72 8.92 0.88
C GLN A 58 13.75 7.78 0.50
N LEU A 59 13.15 7.85 -0.69
CA LEU A 59 12.28 6.77 -1.19
C LEU A 59 13.07 5.48 -1.44
N ASP A 60 14.30 5.58 -1.95
CA ASP A 60 15.18 4.44 -2.19
C ASP A 60 15.58 3.76 -0.86
N GLU A 61 15.94 4.55 0.15
CA GLU A 61 16.20 4.03 1.50
C GLU A 61 14.98 3.30 2.08
N TYR A 62 13.77 3.81 1.86
CA TYR A 62 12.55 3.12 2.29
C TYR A 62 12.26 1.85 1.47
N ALA A 63 12.60 1.81 0.18
CA ALA A 63 12.51 0.60 -0.63
C ALA A 63 13.49 -0.49 -0.13
N ASP A 64 14.69 -0.10 0.31
CA ASP A 64 15.66 -1.01 0.95
C ASP A 64 15.16 -1.53 2.30
N GLN A 65 14.51 -0.69 3.10
CA GLN A 65 13.87 -1.12 4.34
C GLN A 65 12.72 -2.09 4.07
N LEU A 66 11.96 -1.89 2.99
CA LEU A 66 10.89 -2.80 2.59
C LEU A 66 11.47 -4.17 2.20
N ALA A 67 12.67 -4.21 1.62
CA ALA A 67 13.37 -5.45 1.29
C ALA A 67 13.74 -6.26 2.54
N LYS A 68 14.12 -5.57 3.62
CA LYS A 68 14.40 -6.21 4.91
C LYS A 68 13.13 -6.81 5.51
N VAL A 69 12.03 -6.07 5.49
CA VAL A 69 10.71 -6.55 5.94
C VAL A 69 10.26 -7.75 5.12
N ALA A 70 10.35 -7.69 3.78
CA ALA A 70 10.00 -8.78 2.89
C ALA A 70 10.82 -10.04 3.21
N ARG A 71 12.13 -9.89 3.44
CA ARG A 71 13.02 -10.99 3.83
C ARG A 71 12.62 -11.62 5.16
N HIS A 72 12.34 -10.83 6.21
CA HIS A 72 11.88 -11.36 7.49
C HIS A 72 10.59 -12.18 7.33
N LEU A 73 9.62 -11.64 6.58
CA LEU A 73 8.37 -12.34 6.31
C LEU A 73 8.57 -13.61 5.49
N HIS A 74 9.49 -13.60 4.54
CA HIS A 74 9.79 -14.75 3.68
C HIS A 74 10.48 -15.87 4.48
N GLU A 75 11.45 -15.52 5.30
CA GLU A 75 12.12 -16.47 6.21
C GLU A 75 11.13 -17.12 7.18
N ASP A 76 10.13 -16.39 7.66
CA ASP A 76 9.09 -16.94 8.53
C ASP A 76 8.02 -17.75 7.78
N ALA A 77 7.67 -17.34 6.57
CA ALA A 77 6.78 -18.12 5.71
C ALA A 77 7.35 -19.51 5.43
N HIS A 78 8.66 -19.60 5.13
CA HIS A 78 9.36 -20.89 4.94
C HIS A 78 9.45 -21.76 6.19
N LYS A 79 9.23 -21.20 7.39
CA LYS A 79 9.18 -21.97 8.65
C LYS A 79 7.81 -22.60 8.90
N LEU A 80 6.77 -22.19 8.14
CA LEU A 80 5.46 -22.78 8.26
C LEU A 80 5.49 -24.23 7.79
N SER A 81 4.73 -25.07 8.49
CA SER A 81 4.52 -26.45 8.08
C SER A 81 3.87 -26.49 6.69
N GLN A 82 4.41 -27.30 5.78
CA GLN A 82 3.90 -27.43 4.41
C GLN A 82 2.44 -27.93 4.33
N ASP A 83 1.98 -28.63 5.37
CA ASP A 83 0.61 -29.13 5.48
C ASP A 83 -0.35 -28.13 6.15
N TYR A 84 0.14 -26.94 6.53
CA TYR A 84 -0.72 -25.88 7.01
C TYR A 84 -1.55 -25.30 5.86
N GLU A 85 -2.87 -25.20 6.07
CA GLU A 85 -3.87 -24.83 5.06
C GLU A 85 -3.53 -23.51 4.34
N HIS A 86 -3.03 -22.52 5.07
CA HIS A 86 -2.75 -21.17 4.56
C HIS A 86 -1.29 -20.92 4.25
N SER A 87 -0.42 -21.93 4.31
CA SER A 87 1.01 -21.78 4.00
C SER A 87 1.23 -21.18 2.61
N HIS A 88 0.53 -21.72 1.60
CA HIS A 88 0.66 -21.27 0.21
C HIS A 88 0.14 -19.85 -0.03
N SER A 89 -0.96 -19.45 0.63
CA SER A 89 -1.51 -18.09 0.49
C SER A 89 -0.58 -17.07 1.16
N ILE A 90 -0.03 -17.41 2.34
CA ILE A 90 0.95 -16.59 3.06
C ILE A 90 2.21 -16.38 2.22
N GLU A 91 2.82 -17.47 1.72
CA GLU A 91 3.97 -17.40 0.80
C GLU A 91 3.65 -16.55 -0.43
N GLY A 92 2.48 -16.77 -1.04
CA GLY A 92 2.03 -16.01 -2.21
C GLY A 92 1.89 -14.51 -1.96
N TYR A 93 1.48 -14.08 -0.76
CA TYR A 93 1.45 -12.66 -0.39
C TYR A 93 2.85 -12.10 -0.18
N VAL A 94 3.74 -12.84 0.49
CA VAL A 94 5.12 -12.40 0.74
C VAL A 94 5.90 -12.27 -0.57
N ASP A 95 5.75 -13.22 -1.49
CA ASP A 95 6.37 -13.16 -2.82
C ASP A 95 5.87 -11.96 -3.65
N GLN A 96 4.62 -11.56 -3.48
CA GLN A 96 4.09 -10.36 -4.13
C GLN A 96 4.71 -9.08 -3.54
N VAL A 97 4.92 -9.04 -2.22
CA VAL A 97 5.60 -7.91 -1.55
C VAL A 97 7.05 -7.81 -2.03
N ASP A 98 7.77 -8.94 -2.13
CA ASP A 98 9.15 -8.98 -2.63
C ASP A 98 9.25 -8.45 -4.07
N ARG A 99 8.33 -8.87 -4.95
CA ARG A 99 8.27 -8.34 -6.34
C ARG A 99 8.00 -6.84 -6.39
N LEU A 100 7.08 -6.33 -5.57
CA LEU A 100 6.79 -4.89 -5.50
C LEU A 100 8.00 -4.10 -5.01
N GLN A 101 8.69 -4.61 -3.98
CA GLN A 101 9.92 -4.01 -3.49
C GLN A 101 10.98 -3.93 -4.59
N HIS A 102 11.22 -5.03 -5.30
CA HIS A 102 12.21 -5.07 -6.36
C HIS A 102 11.88 -4.09 -7.50
N HIS A 103 10.60 -4.00 -7.85
CA HIS A 103 10.12 -3.04 -8.85
C HIS A 103 10.32 -1.58 -8.42
N MET A 104 9.96 -1.23 -7.18
CA MET A 104 10.19 0.12 -6.65
C MET A 104 11.68 0.47 -6.63
N HIS A 105 12.53 -0.43 -6.15
CA HIS A 105 13.97 -0.20 -6.09
C HIS A 105 14.56 0.01 -7.48
N THR A 106 14.15 -0.79 -8.46
CA THR A 106 14.59 -0.63 -9.86
C THR A 106 14.23 0.75 -10.41
N ILE A 107 12.99 1.19 -10.22
CA ILE A 107 12.51 2.49 -10.69
C ILE A 107 13.24 3.65 -9.99
N LEU A 108 13.43 3.56 -8.67
CA LEU A 108 14.07 4.61 -7.88
C LEU A 108 15.55 4.72 -8.19
N HIS A 109 16.22 3.58 -8.37
CA HIS A 109 17.61 3.53 -8.80
C HIS A 109 17.80 4.16 -10.19
N GLU A 110 16.97 3.78 -11.18
CA GLU A 110 17.01 4.35 -12.52
C GLU A 110 16.75 5.87 -12.49
N ALA A 111 15.77 6.31 -11.70
CA ALA A 111 15.46 7.75 -11.53
C ALA A 111 16.63 8.53 -10.91
N ALA A 112 17.35 7.92 -9.95
CA ALA A 112 18.53 8.50 -9.32
C ALA A 112 19.70 8.62 -10.31
N GLU A 113 19.98 7.57 -11.09
CA GLU A 113 21.04 7.57 -12.11
C GLU A 113 20.79 8.63 -13.20
N GLN A 114 19.54 8.77 -13.63
CA GLN A 114 19.16 9.72 -14.67
C GLN A 114 18.96 11.15 -14.14
N ASN A 115 19.01 11.34 -12.82
CA ASN A 115 18.68 12.58 -12.11
C ASN A 115 17.35 13.20 -12.61
N ARG A 116 16.37 12.34 -12.89
CA ARG A 116 15.08 12.72 -13.50
C ARG A 116 13.95 11.95 -12.84
N LEU A 117 12.99 12.69 -12.32
CA LEU A 117 11.78 12.17 -11.72
C LEU A 117 10.60 12.54 -12.63
N SER A 118 10.07 11.57 -13.38
CA SER A 118 8.91 11.81 -14.24
C SER A 118 7.61 11.55 -13.47
N THR A 119 6.54 12.23 -13.88
CA THR A 119 5.20 12.01 -13.31
C THR A 119 4.76 10.55 -13.46
N GLY A 120 5.11 9.89 -14.57
CA GLY A 120 4.82 8.48 -14.78
C GLY A 120 5.48 7.57 -13.74
N LEU A 121 6.78 7.77 -13.47
CA LEU A 121 7.52 6.99 -12.45
C LEU A 121 6.91 7.17 -11.05
N LEU A 122 6.51 8.40 -10.71
CA LEU A 122 5.83 8.67 -9.43
C LEU A 122 4.50 7.92 -9.32
N GLU A 123 3.71 7.87 -10.39
CA GLU A 123 2.46 7.10 -10.38
C GLU A 123 2.68 5.60 -10.24
N HIS A 124 3.77 5.06 -10.81
CA HIS A 124 4.17 3.67 -10.57
C HIS A 124 4.52 3.42 -9.10
N ILE A 125 5.39 4.23 -8.50
CA ILE A 125 5.77 4.08 -7.09
C ILE A 125 4.55 4.22 -6.17
N LYS A 126 3.67 5.19 -6.44
CA LYS A 126 2.41 5.34 -5.69
C LYS A 126 1.51 4.11 -5.81
N SER A 127 1.41 3.52 -7.00
CA SER A 127 0.66 2.29 -7.23
C SER A 127 1.25 1.14 -6.42
N ASP A 128 2.58 0.99 -6.43
CA ASP A 128 3.27 -0.09 -5.71
C ASP A 128 3.09 0.03 -4.19
N VAL A 129 3.19 1.25 -3.64
CA VAL A 129 2.93 1.49 -2.21
C VAL A 129 1.50 1.15 -1.82
N ARG A 130 0.51 1.50 -2.65
CA ARG A 130 -0.90 1.12 -2.41
C ARG A 130 -1.10 -0.39 -2.45
N GLN A 131 -0.44 -1.07 -3.39
CA GLN A 131 -0.49 -2.52 -3.50
C GLN A 131 0.17 -3.19 -2.30
N ALA A 132 1.35 -2.72 -1.88
CA ALA A 132 2.05 -3.22 -0.69
C ALA A 132 1.18 -3.08 0.56
N LYS A 133 0.55 -1.91 0.77
CA LYS A 133 -0.41 -1.68 1.86
C LYS A 133 -1.57 -2.69 1.82
N SER A 134 -2.13 -2.95 0.63
CA SER A 134 -3.21 -3.93 0.47
C SER A 134 -2.75 -5.35 0.80
N LEU A 135 -1.55 -5.74 0.36
CA LEU A 135 -0.96 -7.05 0.62
C LEU A 135 -0.68 -7.26 2.11
N PHE A 136 -0.09 -6.27 2.80
CA PHE A 136 0.14 -6.38 4.24
C PHE A 136 -1.15 -6.49 5.04
N SER A 137 -2.20 -5.77 4.63
CA SER A 137 -3.52 -5.87 5.26
C SER A 137 -4.14 -7.27 5.08
N ARG A 138 -4.06 -7.82 3.87
CA ARG A 138 -4.53 -9.19 3.57
C ARG A 138 -3.73 -10.26 4.30
N LEU A 139 -2.40 -10.16 4.26
CA LEU A 139 -1.51 -11.06 4.97
C LEU A 139 -1.77 -11.01 6.48
N TYR A 140 -1.95 -9.82 7.06
CA TYR A 140 -2.30 -9.70 8.48
C TYR A 140 -3.66 -10.36 8.80
N GLY A 141 -4.65 -10.20 7.91
CA GLY A 141 -5.94 -10.89 8.01
C GLY A 141 -5.77 -12.41 8.02
N GLU A 142 -5.07 -12.95 7.03
CA GLU A 142 -4.75 -14.38 6.91
C GLU A 142 -4.06 -14.92 8.18
N LEU A 143 -3.01 -14.21 8.63
CA LEU A 143 -2.28 -14.51 9.84
C LEU A 143 -3.11 -14.34 11.12
N HIS A 144 -4.31 -13.75 11.09
CA HIS A 144 -5.18 -13.63 12.26
C HIS A 144 -6.16 -14.80 12.40
N HIS A 145 -6.43 -15.54 11.31
CA HIS A 145 -7.37 -16.67 11.30
C HIS A 145 -6.88 -17.95 12.02
N GLN A 146 -5.67 -17.92 12.60
CA GLN A 146 -4.93 -19.01 13.26
C GLN A 146 -5.71 -19.92 14.23
N GLY A 147 -6.74 -19.40 14.90
CA GLY A 147 -7.42 -20.09 16.00
C GLY A 147 -8.34 -21.23 15.58
N TYR A 148 -8.69 -21.30 14.29
CA TYR A 148 -9.73 -22.22 13.80
C TYR A 148 -9.18 -23.38 12.94
N ASP A 149 -7.96 -23.25 12.41
CA ASP A 149 -7.52 -24.06 11.26
C ASP A 149 -6.43 -25.10 11.60
N GLY A 150 -6.21 -25.40 12.88
CA GLY A 150 -5.36 -26.53 13.30
C GLY A 150 -3.84 -26.31 13.15
N ALA A 151 -3.37 -25.07 13.18
CA ALA A 151 -1.94 -24.75 13.13
C ALA A 151 -1.13 -25.47 14.24
N ARG A 152 0.12 -25.87 13.94
CA ARG A 152 1.01 -26.45 14.96
C ARG A 152 1.62 -25.34 15.81
N THR A 153 2.12 -25.70 17.00
CA THR A 153 2.81 -24.77 17.90
C THR A 153 3.92 -23.97 17.20
N ASN A 154 4.70 -24.60 16.31
CA ASN A 154 5.76 -23.91 15.56
C ASN A 154 5.20 -22.85 14.60
N ASP A 155 4.13 -23.20 13.87
CA ASP A 155 3.46 -22.29 12.93
C ASP A 155 2.87 -21.08 13.69
N PHE A 156 2.32 -21.30 14.88
CA PHE A 156 1.83 -20.20 15.73
C PHE A 156 2.91 -19.18 16.07
N TYR A 157 4.14 -19.62 16.37
CA TYR A 157 5.25 -18.70 16.66
C TYR A 157 5.68 -17.93 15.41
N ALA A 158 5.85 -18.61 14.28
CA ALA A 158 6.21 -17.98 13.01
C ALA A 158 5.14 -16.94 12.59
N MET A 159 3.86 -17.31 12.64
CA MET A 159 2.77 -16.39 12.30
C MET A 159 2.63 -15.25 13.32
N ALA A 160 2.88 -15.48 14.61
CA ALA A 160 2.90 -14.42 15.60
C ALA A 160 4.00 -13.39 15.31
N HIS A 161 5.21 -13.87 14.98
CA HIS A 161 6.32 -13.02 14.60
C HIS A 161 6.04 -12.23 13.30
N MET A 162 5.48 -12.88 12.27
CA MET A 162 5.08 -12.17 11.04
C MET A 162 4.07 -11.04 11.30
N ARG A 163 3.09 -11.26 12.19
CA ARG A 163 2.16 -10.18 12.60
C ARG A 163 2.88 -9.04 13.30
N GLU A 164 3.84 -9.36 14.17
CA GLU A 164 4.66 -8.36 14.86
C GLU A 164 5.48 -7.55 13.86
N VAL A 165 6.15 -8.18 12.90
CA VAL A 165 6.88 -7.51 11.81
C VAL A 165 5.95 -6.59 11.01
N ILE A 166 4.73 -7.04 10.65
CA ILE A 166 3.78 -6.20 9.92
C ILE A 166 3.38 -4.95 10.74
N VAL A 167 3.08 -5.12 12.03
CA VAL A 167 2.60 -4.03 12.89
C VAL A 167 3.71 -3.06 13.26
N SER A 168 4.89 -3.57 13.58
CA SER A 168 6.01 -2.79 14.14
C SER A 168 6.97 -2.24 13.09
N GLU A 169 7.07 -2.89 11.92
CA GLU A 169 8.00 -2.49 10.86
C GLU A 169 7.27 -2.07 9.58
N ALA A 170 6.46 -2.95 9.00
CA ALA A 170 5.86 -2.71 7.69
C ALA A 170 4.88 -1.53 7.68
N ASN A 171 3.94 -1.49 8.63
CA ASN A 171 2.93 -0.44 8.69
C ASN A 171 3.53 0.96 8.92
N PRO A 172 4.48 1.15 9.86
CA PRO A 172 5.22 2.41 9.97
C PRO A 172 5.97 2.79 8.70
N LEU A 173 6.64 1.84 8.04
CA LEU A 173 7.37 2.09 6.81
C LEU A 173 6.45 2.55 5.66
N ILE A 174 5.30 1.90 5.49
CA ILE A 174 4.30 2.32 4.50
C ILE A 174 3.83 3.75 4.75
N ARG A 175 3.60 4.15 6.01
CA ARG A 175 3.23 5.53 6.34
C ARG A 175 4.34 6.53 6.02
N GLN A 176 5.59 6.15 6.22
CA GLN A 176 6.75 6.97 5.86
C GLN A 176 6.85 7.14 4.33
N LEU A 177 6.67 6.06 3.57
CA LEU A 177 6.58 6.09 2.10
C LEU A 177 5.43 6.97 1.61
N GLU A 178 4.24 6.82 2.17
CA GLU A 178 3.08 7.67 1.84
C GLU A 178 3.38 9.15 2.13
N THR A 179 3.97 9.45 3.28
CA THR A 179 4.34 10.84 3.64
C THR A 179 5.38 11.41 2.67
N ALA A 180 6.40 10.62 2.32
CA ALA A 180 7.44 11.02 1.38
C ALA A 180 6.92 11.20 -0.06
N LEU A 181 5.89 10.44 -0.48
CA LEU A 181 5.30 10.53 -1.82
C LEU A 181 4.27 11.64 -1.96
N TYR A 182 3.45 11.88 -0.93
CA TYR A 182 2.31 12.77 -1.02
C TYR A 182 2.52 14.13 -0.34
N GLY A 183 3.56 14.28 0.48
CA GLY A 183 3.86 15.53 1.20
C GLY A 183 2.86 15.86 2.32
N PHE A 184 1.82 15.04 2.47
CA PHE A 184 0.83 15.12 3.52
C PHE A 184 0.71 13.76 4.21
N SER A 185 0.82 13.77 5.53
CA SER A 185 0.30 12.69 6.37
C SER A 185 -1.21 12.67 6.20
N HIS A 186 -1.75 11.82 5.33
CA HIS A 186 -3.17 11.48 5.36
C HIS A 186 -3.46 10.77 6.69
N SER A 187 -3.88 11.53 7.71
CA SER A 187 -4.40 11.00 8.98
C SER A 187 -5.79 10.35 8.82
N SER A 188 -6.21 9.97 7.61
CA SER A 188 -7.56 9.48 7.34
C SER A 188 -7.80 8.01 7.66
N ASP A 189 -6.77 7.24 8.07
CA ASP A 189 -6.92 5.85 8.57
C ASP A 189 -6.61 5.72 10.07
N ILE A 190 -6.72 6.82 10.85
CA ILE A 190 -6.71 6.75 12.32
C ILE A 190 -8.16 6.82 12.81
N HIS A 191 -9.00 5.87 12.39
CA HIS A 191 -10.27 5.62 13.06
C HIS A 191 -10.37 4.13 13.44
N HIS A 192 -10.19 3.93 14.75
CA HIS A 192 -10.80 2.87 15.56
C HIS A 192 -10.39 1.41 15.29
N THR A 193 -9.46 0.88 16.11
CA THR A 193 -9.58 -0.40 16.87
C THR A 193 -8.23 -0.98 17.32
N TYR A 194 -7.35 -0.21 17.95
CA TYR A 194 -6.24 -0.81 18.72
C TYR A 194 -6.09 -0.15 20.10
N ARG A 195 -7.17 -0.22 20.88
CA ARG A 195 -7.09 -0.07 22.34
C ARG A 195 -8.06 -1.02 23.03
N ARG A 196 -7.74 -2.30 23.00
CA ARG A 196 -8.03 -3.19 24.12
C ARG A 196 -6.73 -3.89 24.50
N PRO A 197 -6.19 -3.69 25.72
CA PRO A 197 -5.20 -4.63 26.22
C PRO A 197 -5.86 -6.02 26.20
N LEU A 198 -5.16 -6.99 25.61
CA LEU A 198 -5.48 -8.40 25.72
C LEU A 198 -5.68 -8.71 27.21
N HIS A 199 -6.93 -8.83 27.64
CA HIS A 199 -7.22 -9.54 28.88
C HIS A 199 -6.86 -10.99 28.60
N SER A 200 -5.69 -11.39 29.10
CA SER A 200 -5.24 -12.77 29.22
C SER A 200 -6.33 -13.59 29.91
N ARG A 201 -7.21 -14.22 29.12
CA ARG A 201 -8.31 -15.05 29.61
C ARG A 201 -7.93 -16.51 29.53
N TRP A 202 -6.86 -16.91 30.23
CA TRP A 202 -6.61 -18.30 30.56
C TRP A 202 -5.85 -18.37 31.89
N TYR A 203 -6.56 -18.80 32.95
CA TYR A 203 -6.18 -19.66 34.08
C TYR A 203 -7.01 -19.30 35.32
N GLY A 204 -7.76 -20.28 35.84
CA GLY A 204 -8.46 -20.16 37.12
C GLY A 204 -9.85 -20.82 37.20
N HIS A 205 -10.03 -22.02 36.65
CA HIS A 205 -11.03 -22.93 37.19
C HIS A 205 -10.59 -23.27 38.63
N HIS A 206 -11.37 -22.92 39.67
CA HIS A 206 -11.57 -23.66 40.93
C HIS A 206 -12.11 -22.75 42.07
N GLY A 207 -13.10 -23.26 42.82
CA GLY A 207 -13.48 -22.81 44.17
C GLY A 207 -14.84 -22.09 44.23
N TYR A 208 -15.98 -22.79 44.27
CA TYR A 208 -16.64 -23.26 45.51
C TYR A 208 -16.65 -22.22 46.66
N TYR A 209 -17.83 -21.66 46.98
CA TYR A 209 -18.56 -21.76 48.27
C TYR A 209 -19.74 -20.75 48.34
N PRO A 210 -20.74 -20.96 49.23
CA PRO A 210 -22.15 -20.70 48.94
C PRO A 210 -22.68 -19.48 49.71
N HIS A 211 -23.85 -19.03 49.29
CA HIS A 211 -24.63 -18.04 50.02
C HIS A 211 -25.18 -18.63 51.33
N HIS A 212 -24.91 -17.93 52.43
CA HIS A 212 -25.79 -17.85 53.61
C HIS A 212 -26.15 -16.39 53.82
#